data_AF-A0A968VRU6-F1
#
_entry.id   AF-A0A968VRU6-F1
#
_cell.length_a   1.000
_cell.length_b   1.000
_cell.length_c   1.000
_cell.angle_alpha   90.00
_cell.angle_beta   90.00
_cell.angle_gamma   90.00
#
_symmetry.space_group_name_H-M   'P 1'
#
loop_
_entity.id
_entity.type
_entity.pdbx_description
1 polymer ?
#
loop_
_entity_poly.entity_id
_entity_poly.type
_entity_poly.pdbx_seq_one_letter_code
_entity_poly.pdbx_strand_id
1 'polypeptide(L)'
;SPTLAHDTAGTIAEAQRLHAALALPNVMIKVPATAAGLPAITALTAVGISVNVTLIFALSQYEAVAAAYIAGLGAPRAAGRRSLAHRVGGIVLC
;
A
#
# COMPACT_ATOMS: atom_id res chain seq x y z
N SER A 1 3.01 -0.37 -13.23
CA SER A 1 3.37 -1.36 -14.27
C SER A 1 3.63 -2.72 -13.62
N PRO A 2 3.23 -3.87 -14.22
CA PRO A 2 3.61 -5.20 -13.72
C PRO A 2 5.12 -5.44 -13.65
N THR A 3 5.90 -4.77 -14.50
CA THR A 3 7.37 -4.88 -14.52
C THR A 3 8.04 -4.42 -13.22
N LEU A 4 7.32 -3.67 -12.37
CA LEU A 4 7.80 -3.18 -11.08
C LEU A 4 7.53 -4.16 -9.93
N ALA A 5 6.90 -5.32 -10.18
CA ALA A 5 6.48 -6.25 -9.14
C ALA A 5 7.63 -6.76 -8.22
N HIS A 6 8.87 -6.67 -8.67
CA HIS A 6 10.07 -7.05 -7.92
C HIS A 6 10.98 -5.86 -7.56
N ASP A 7 10.49 -4.63 -7.77
CA ASP A 7 11.19 -3.38 -7.45
C ASP A 7 10.38 -2.58 -6.42
N THR A 8 10.84 -2.59 -5.17
CA THR A 8 10.21 -1.85 -4.07
C THR A 8 10.22 -0.35 -4.31
N ALA A 9 11.37 0.21 -4.68
CA ALA A 9 11.51 1.67 -4.82
C ALA A 9 10.70 2.17 -6.02
N GLY A 10 10.78 1.46 -7.16
CA GLY A 10 9.98 1.75 -8.34
C GLY A 10 8.48 1.63 -8.08
N THR A 11 8.04 0.61 -7.33
CA THR A 11 6.62 0.46 -6.94
C THR A 11 6.15 1.64 -6.09
N ILE A 12 6.94 2.07 -5.09
CA ILE A 12 6.57 3.21 -4.23
C ILE A 12 6.48 4.50 -5.05
N ALA A 13 7.49 4.79 -5.87
CA ALA A 13 7.54 5.99 -6.68
C ALA A 13 6.36 6.06 -7.67
N GLU A 14 6.07 4.94 -8.35
CA GLU A 14 4.97 4.87 -9.30
C GLU A 14 3.61 4.96 -8.60
N ALA A 15 3.43 4.30 -7.46
CA ALA A 15 2.21 4.40 -6.66
C ALA A 15 1.92 5.83 -6.21
N GLN A 16 2.95 6.55 -5.73
CA GLN A 16 2.83 7.96 -5.34
C GLN A 16 2.50 8.85 -6.55
N ARG A 17 3.16 8.63 -7.68
CA ARG A 17 2.91 9.36 -8.93
C ARG A 17 1.47 9.16 -9.41
N LEU A 18 0.99 7.92 -9.45
CA LEU A 18 -0.38 7.58 -9.88
C LEU A 18 -1.43 8.15 -8.94
N HIS A 19 -1.23 8.00 -7.62
CA HIS A 19 -2.15 8.54 -6.62
C HIS A 19 -2.24 10.08 -6.70
N ALA A 20 -1.11 10.76 -6.89
CA ALA A 20 -1.07 12.21 -7.08
C ALA A 20 -1.72 12.65 -8.40
N ALA A 21 -1.47 11.92 -9.49
CA ALA A 21 -2.02 12.24 -10.81
C ALA A 21 -3.55 12.06 -10.87
N LEU A 22 -4.09 11.08 -10.16
CA LEU A 22 -5.54 10.83 -10.13
C LEU A 22 -6.26 11.76 -9.15
N ALA A 23 -5.66 12.08 -8.00
CA ALA A 23 -6.19 13.01 -7.00
C ALA A 23 -7.65 12.73 -6.53
N LEU A 24 -8.12 11.50 -6.67
CA LEU A 24 -9.45 11.07 -6.24
C LEU A 24 -9.42 10.50 -4.81
N PRO A 25 -10.44 10.79 -3.97
CA PRO A 25 -10.44 10.37 -2.57
C PRO A 25 -10.61 8.86 -2.36
N ASN A 26 -11.04 8.13 -3.39
CA ASN A 26 -11.39 6.70 -3.36
C ASN A 26 -10.51 5.83 -4.27
N VAL A 27 -9.38 6.34 -4.75
CA VAL A 27 -8.44 5.55 -5.57
C VAL A 27 -7.58 4.66 -4.68
N MET A 28 -7.43 3.41 -5.11
CA MET A 28 -6.53 2.44 -4.52
C MET A 28 -5.45 2.06 -5.52
N ILE A 29 -4.20 1.95 -5.07
CA ILE A 29 -3.10 1.45 -5.89
C ILE A 29 -3.03 -0.07 -5.73
N LYS A 30 -3.05 -0.79 -6.86
CA LYS A 30 -2.85 -2.25 -6.84
C LYS A 30 -1.37 -2.58 -6.71
N VAL A 31 -1.02 -3.39 -5.71
CA VAL A 31 0.34 -3.88 -5.46
C VAL A 31 0.31 -5.40 -5.29
N PRO A 32 1.12 -6.18 -6.02
CA PRO A 32 1.14 -7.63 -5.86
C PRO A 32 1.84 -8.05 -4.56
N ALA A 33 1.41 -9.16 -3.95
CA ALA A 33 1.96 -9.74 -2.72
C ALA A 33 3.31 -10.48 -2.94
N THR A 34 4.25 -9.81 -3.58
CA THR A 34 5.64 -10.28 -3.74
C THR A 34 6.49 -9.83 -2.55
N ALA A 35 7.67 -10.43 -2.39
CA ALA A 35 8.64 -10.01 -1.36
C ALA A 35 9.01 -8.52 -1.46
N ALA A 36 9.11 -7.97 -2.68
CA ALA A 36 9.36 -6.55 -2.92
C ALA A 36 8.11 -5.68 -2.70
N GLY A 37 6.91 -6.24 -2.86
CA GLY A 37 5.64 -5.59 -2.63
C GLY A 37 5.35 -5.34 -1.15
N LEU A 38 5.77 -6.23 -0.25
CA LEU A 38 5.58 -6.08 1.21
C LEU A 38 6.13 -4.75 1.77
N PRO A 39 7.43 -4.40 1.58
CA PRO A 39 7.93 -3.11 2.05
C PRO A 39 7.28 -1.92 1.33
N ALA A 40 6.83 -2.08 0.08
CA ALA A 40 6.08 -1.05 -0.63
C ALA A 40 4.70 -0.81 0.01
N ILE A 41 3.98 -1.87 0.40
CA ILE A 41 2.70 -1.79 1.11
C ILE A 41 2.87 -1.04 2.43
N THR A 42 3.91 -1.36 3.22
CA THR A 42 4.22 -0.66 4.47
C THR A 42 4.45 0.83 4.23
N ALA A 43 5.32 1.20 3.27
CA ALA A 43 5.65 2.58 2.98
C ALA A 43 4.44 3.39 2.47
N LEU A 44 3.64 2.80 1.58
CA LEU A 44 2.44 3.43 1.03
C LEU A 44 1.36 3.64 2.10
N THR A 45 1.18 2.64 2.96
CA THR A 45 0.25 2.72 4.10
C THR A 45 0.70 3.80 5.09
N ALA A 46 1.99 3.90 5.39
CA ALA A 46 2.54 4.93 6.28
C ALA A 46 2.28 6.35 5.79
N VAL A 47 2.30 6.56 4.46
CA VAL A 47 1.91 7.85 3.85
C VAL A 47 0.41 7.96 3.58
N GLY A 48 -0.41 6.99 3.99
CA GLY A 48 -1.87 7.04 3.85
C GLY A 48 -2.37 6.91 2.42
N ILE A 49 -1.62 6.25 1.54
CA ILE A 49 -2.09 5.81 0.22
C ILE A 49 -2.84 4.48 0.41
N SER A 50 -4.04 4.39 -0.14
CA SER A 50 -4.86 3.18 -0.07
C SER A 50 -4.33 2.14 -1.05
N VAL A 51 -4.15 0.89 -0.59
CA VAL A 51 -3.53 -0.18 -1.40
C VAL A 51 -4.49 -1.36 -1.53
N ASN A 52 -4.69 -1.85 -2.75
CA ASN A 52 -5.36 -3.13 -3.02
C ASN A 52 -4.26 -4.18 -3.25
N VAL A 53 -4.11 -5.12 -2.33
CA VAL A 53 -3.07 -6.14 -2.45
C VAL A 53 -3.63 -7.34 -3.20
N THR A 54 -2.92 -7.77 -4.23
CA THR A 54 -3.37 -8.80 -5.18
C THR A 54 -2.33 -9.91 -5.34
N LEU A 55 -2.68 -11.01 -6.01
CA LEU A 55 -1.83 -12.20 -6.19
C LEU A 55 -1.46 -12.89 -4.87
N ILE A 56 -2.45 -13.02 -3.97
CA ILE A 56 -2.34 -13.78 -2.73
C ILE A 56 -2.90 -15.19 -2.99
N PHE A 57 -2.06 -16.20 -2.92
CA PHE A 57 -2.42 -17.59 -3.19
C PHE A 57 -2.16 -18.53 -2.00
N ALA A 58 -1.54 -18.02 -0.93
CA ALA A 58 -1.23 -18.77 0.28
C ALA A 58 -1.52 -17.96 1.54
N LEU A 59 -1.85 -18.66 2.64
CA LEU A 59 -2.10 -18.03 3.95
C LEU A 59 -0.87 -17.28 4.47
N SER A 60 0.33 -17.80 4.24
CA SER A 60 1.58 -17.13 4.62
C SER A 60 1.76 -15.79 3.91
N GLN A 61 1.32 -15.67 2.64
CA GLN A 61 1.34 -14.39 1.94
C GLN A 61 0.33 -13.41 2.55
N TYR A 62 -0.87 -13.89 2.88
CA TYR A 62 -1.88 -13.09 3.57
C TYR A 62 -1.35 -12.55 4.91
N GLU A 63 -0.74 -13.41 5.73
CA GLU A 63 -0.17 -13.03 7.03
C GLU A 63 0.95 -11.99 6.87
N ALA A 64 1.84 -12.18 5.89
CA ALA A 64 2.91 -11.25 5.59
C ALA A 64 2.37 -9.88 5.16
N VAL A 65 1.31 -9.85 4.34
CA VAL A 65 0.64 -8.61 3.90
C VAL A 65 -0.03 -7.92 5.10
N ALA A 66 -0.73 -8.67 5.95
CA ALA A 66 -1.36 -8.13 7.15
C ALA A 66 -0.32 -7.51 8.10
N ALA A 67 0.81 -8.19 8.31
CA ALA A 67 1.92 -7.65 9.10
C ALA A 67 2.50 -6.37 8.49
N ALA A 68 2.73 -6.35 7.18
CA ALA A 68 3.23 -5.17 6.46
C ALA A 68 2.28 -3.96 6.58
N TYR A 69 0.97 -4.20 6.53
CA TYR A 69 -0.05 -3.18 6.73
C TYR A 69 -0.05 -2.61 8.14
N ILE A 70 -0.07 -3.47 9.16
CA ILE A 70 -0.04 -3.08 10.57
C ILE A 70 1.22 -2.25 10.85
N ALA A 71 2.38 -2.67 10.33
CA ALA A 71 3.63 -1.93 10.44
C ALA A 71 3.50 -0.52 9.83
N GLY A 72 2.85 -0.39 8.66
CA GLY A 72 2.61 0.91 8.03
C GLY A 72 1.67 1.81 8.83
N LEU A 73 0.64 1.24 9.47
CA LEU A 73 -0.28 1.99 10.35
C LEU A 73 0.40 2.52 11.62
N GLY A 74 1.38 1.78 12.14
CA GLY A 74 2.16 2.12 13.33
C GLY A 74 3.31 3.10 13.09
N ALA A 75 3.63 3.42 11.84
CA ALA A 75 4.71 4.35 11.52
C ALA A 75 4.39 5.79 12.01
N PRO A 76 5.38 6.53 12.54
CA PRO A 76 5.19 7.91 12.98
C PRO A 76 4.60 8.77 11.85
N ARG A 77 3.41 9.33 12.10
CA ARG A 77 2.76 10.22 11.14
C ARG A 77 3.45 11.58 11.16
N ALA A 78 3.75 12.11 9.98
CA ALA A 78 4.09 13.53 9.86
C ALA A 78 2.94 14.38 10.44
N ALA A 79 3.28 15.31 11.34
CA ALA A 79 2.33 16.17 12.03
C ALA A 79 1.39 16.87 11.03
N GLY A 80 0.07 16.77 11.23
CA GLY A 80 -0.95 17.44 10.40
C GLY A 80 -1.82 16.53 9.51
N ARG A 81 -1.55 15.22 9.44
CA ARG A 81 -2.45 14.27 8.74
C ARG A 81 -3.63 13.87 9.64
N ARG A 82 -4.83 14.36 9.30
CA ARG A 82 -6.11 14.03 9.98
C ARG A 82 -6.40 12.52 9.94
N SER A 83 -7.19 12.06 10.91
CA SER A 83 -7.62 10.67 11.09
C SER A 83 -8.12 10.01 9.80
N LEU A 84 -7.81 8.72 9.64
CA LEU A 84 -8.28 7.84 8.56
C LEU A 84 -9.81 7.73 8.47
N ALA A 85 -10.55 8.30 9.43
CA ALA A 85 -12.02 8.24 9.50
C ALA A 85 -12.73 8.82 8.26
N HIS A 86 -12.08 9.70 7.49
CA HIS A 86 -12.66 10.29 6.28
C HIS A 86 -12.07 9.75 4.95
N ARG A 87 -11.16 8.79 5.01
CA ARG A 87 -10.60 8.10 3.83
C ARG A 87 -10.45 6.63 4.19
N VAL A 88 -11.39 5.80 3.75
CA VAL A 88 -11.36 4.35 3.97
C VAL A 88 -10.17 3.76 3.20
N GLY A 89 -8.96 3.93 3.74
CA GLY A 89 -7.74 3.29 3.27
C GLY A 89 -7.68 1.89 3.82
N GLY A 90 -8.60 1.05 3.36
CA GLY A 90 -8.55 -0.39 3.62
C GLY A 90 -7.52 -1.03 2.70
N ILE A 91 -6.91 -2.12 3.16
CA ILE A 91 -6.38 -3.10 2.24
C ILE A 91 -7.51 -4.08 1.91
N VAL A 92 -7.83 -4.16 0.62
CA VAL A 92 -8.65 -5.26 0.10
C VAL A 92 -7.70 -6.34 -0.38
N LEU A 93 -7.97 -7.57 0.05
CA LEU A 93 -7.21 -8.77 -0.27
C LEU A 93 -8.09 -9.57 -1.24
N CYS A 94 -7.71 -9.64 -2.51
CA CYS A 94 -8.40 -10.37 -3.56
C CYS A 94 -7.48 -11.40 -4.22
#